data_AF-W8AX73-F1
#
_entry.id   AF-W8AX73-F1
#
_cell.length_a   1.000
_cell.length_b   1.000
_cell.length_c   1.000
_cell.angle_alpha   90.00
_cell.angle_beta   90.00
_cell.angle_gamma   90.00
#
_symmetry.space_group_name_H-M   'P 1'
#
loop_
_entity.id
_entity.type
_entity.pdbx_description
1 polymer ?
#
loop_
_entity_poly.entity_id
_entity_poly.type
_entity_poly.pdbx_seq_one_letter_code
_entity_poly.pdbx_strand_id
1 'polypeptide(L)'
;ELKRAEEQEQEFERQRQAETEAKAKADSEAAAVAKSLAAAEAERKRQVELEAAAIAAELLERKRRVAAEEEEKKRAAEDARLEEELRRNEQKLREEEAALQEEMRQREEEKRREAKRREEDQRILNFAKRSTSLEEEGEQSNYSTPEQSPSETMAEKRERRLGKFKYLNKRDKNEDNRSTPSPKSNERIIIGHEKSTSHAERRSEISAALAKKYEGKSREELMLIANGMENEALLQRQRVKELEDYLDNLLLRVMETHPKLLQNPYSRTTSAKSG
;
A
#
# COMPACT_ATOMS: atom_id res chain seq x y z
N GLU A 1 -81.48 -91.41 -10.47
CA GLU A 1 -80.41 -91.44 -9.44
C GLU A 1 -79.07 -90.94 -10.00
N LEU A 2 -78.58 -91.44 -11.14
CA LEU A 2 -77.36 -90.94 -11.80
C LEU A 2 -77.29 -89.42 -12.02
N LYS A 3 -78.34 -88.79 -12.59
CA LYS A 3 -78.37 -87.33 -12.81
C LYS A 3 -78.19 -86.50 -11.52
N ARG A 4 -78.70 -87.01 -10.39
CA ARG A 4 -78.55 -86.35 -9.08
C ARG A 4 -77.12 -86.43 -8.54
N ALA A 5 -76.42 -87.52 -8.83
CA ALA A 5 -75.02 -87.70 -8.43
C ALA A 5 -74.08 -86.81 -9.25
N GLU A 6 -74.32 -86.69 -10.57
CA GLU A 6 -73.58 -85.76 -11.44
C GLU A 6 -73.80 -84.30 -11.04
N GLU A 7 -75.03 -83.91 -10.67
CA GLU A 7 -75.32 -82.56 -10.15
C GLU A 7 -74.59 -82.28 -8.82
N GLN A 8 -74.51 -83.27 -7.92
CA GLN A 8 -73.77 -83.13 -6.65
C GLN A 8 -72.25 -83.02 -6.85
N GLU A 9 -71.68 -83.75 -7.80
CA GLU A 9 -70.26 -83.66 -8.14
C GLU A 9 -69.93 -82.28 -8.74
N GLN A 10 -70.79 -81.78 -9.64
CA GLN A 10 -70.64 -80.43 -10.19
C GLN A 10 -70.79 -79.32 -9.12
N GLU A 11 -71.68 -79.48 -8.16
CA GLU A 11 -71.80 -78.55 -7.03
C GLU A 11 -70.55 -78.58 -6.14
N PHE A 12 -70.00 -79.76 -5.86
CA PHE A 12 -68.77 -79.89 -5.09
C PHE A 12 -67.56 -79.27 -5.81
N GLU A 13 -67.44 -79.47 -7.12
CA GLU A 13 -66.40 -78.84 -7.93
C GLU A 13 -66.54 -77.31 -7.95
N ARG A 14 -67.75 -76.78 -8.06
CA ARG A 14 -68.01 -75.33 -7.96
C ARG A 14 -67.67 -74.78 -6.59
N GLN A 15 -67.98 -75.51 -5.51
CA GLN A 15 -67.60 -75.11 -4.15
C GLN A 15 -66.09 -75.08 -3.98
N ARG A 16 -65.38 -76.10 -4.48
CA ARG A 16 -63.91 -76.15 -4.45
C ARG A 16 -63.28 -75.02 -5.26
N GLN A 17 -63.81 -74.73 -6.46
CA GLN A 17 -63.37 -73.60 -7.27
C GLN A 17 -63.62 -72.27 -6.53
N ALA A 18 -64.81 -72.07 -5.99
CA ALA A 18 -65.15 -70.87 -5.20
C ALA A 18 -64.25 -70.71 -3.97
N GLU A 19 -63.92 -71.79 -3.26
CA GLU A 19 -63.00 -71.76 -2.12
C GLU A 19 -61.57 -71.40 -2.55
N THR A 20 -61.09 -71.96 -3.66
CA THR A 20 -59.76 -71.62 -4.19
C THR A 20 -59.68 -70.18 -4.68
N GLU A 21 -60.75 -69.67 -5.31
CA GLU A 21 -60.84 -68.27 -5.72
C GLU A 21 -60.95 -67.32 -4.53
N ALA A 22 -61.71 -67.69 -3.50
CA ALA A 22 -61.81 -66.91 -2.26
C ALA A 22 -60.47 -66.85 -1.53
N LYS A 23 -59.74 -67.97 -1.47
CA LYS A 23 -58.39 -68.03 -0.90
C LYS A 23 -57.39 -67.20 -1.70
N ALA A 24 -57.41 -67.31 -3.03
CA ALA A 24 -56.54 -66.51 -3.89
C ALA A 24 -56.83 -64.99 -3.77
N LYS A 25 -58.11 -64.61 -3.65
CA LYS A 25 -58.51 -63.22 -3.39
C LYS A 25 -58.00 -62.74 -2.03
N ALA A 26 -58.20 -63.52 -0.97
CA ALA A 26 -57.70 -63.19 0.38
C ALA A 26 -56.16 -63.05 0.42
N ASP A 27 -55.42 -63.95 -0.24
CA ASP A 27 -53.97 -63.87 -0.33
C ASP A 27 -53.51 -62.63 -1.12
N SER A 28 -54.23 -62.27 -2.19
CA SER A 28 -53.94 -61.07 -2.99
C SER A 28 -54.22 -59.77 -2.21
N GLU A 29 -55.29 -59.74 -1.41
CA GLU A 29 -55.62 -58.61 -0.54
C GLU A 29 -54.60 -58.47 0.60
N ALA A 30 -54.20 -59.59 1.22
CA ALA A 30 -53.15 -59.60 2.24
C ALA A 30 -51.80 -59.10 1.68
N ALA A 31 -51.43 -59.53 0.46
CA ALA A 31 -50.23 -59.04 -0.22
C ALA A 31 -50.31 -57.53 -0.55
N ALA A 32 -51.48 -57.04 -0.95
CA ALA A 32 -51.69 -55.62 -1.21
C ALA A 32 -51.56 -54.77 0.07
N VAL A 33 -52.09 -55.24 1.20
CA VAL A 33 -51.97 -54.57 2.51
C VAL A 33 -50.53 -54.59 3.02
N ALA A 34 -49.81 -55.70 2.88
CA ALA A 34 -48.40 -55.76 3.25
C ALA A 34 -47.54 -54.78 2.43
N LYS A 35 -47.83 -54.66 1.12
CA LYS A 35 -47.12 -53.73 0.24
C LYS A 35 -47.42 -52.26 0.56
N SER A 36 -48.66 -51.92 0.93
CA SER A 36 -49.01 -50.55 1.33
C SER A 36 -48.40 -50.15 2.66
N LEU A 37 -48.33 -51.07 3.63
CA LEU A 37 -47.64 -50.85 4.91
C LEU A 37 -46.14 -50.65 4.72
N ALA A 38 -45.49 -51.47 3.89
CA ALA A 38 -44.07 -51.31 3.57
C ALA A 38 -43.78 -49.99 2.85
N ALA A 39 -44.66 -49.56 1.94
CA ALA A 39 -44.55 -48.27 1.26
C ALA A 39 -44.70 -47.10 2.25
N ALA A 40 -45.68 -47.15 3.15
CA ALA A 40 -45.89 -46.14 4.18
C ALA A 40 -44.71 -46.05 5.17
N GLU A 41 -44.10 -47.18 5.52
CA GLU A 41 -42.90 -47.20 6.38
C GLU A 41 -41.68 -46.60 5.66
N ALA A 42 -41.51 -46.90 4.36
CA ALA A 42 -40.45 -46.31 3.55
C ALA A 42 -40.61 -44.79 3.38
N GLU A 43 -41.84 -44.29 3.21
CA GLU A 43 -42.13 -42.86 3.17
C GLU A 43 -41.83 -42.18 4.51
N ARG A 44 -42.21 -42.78 5.64
CA ARG A 44 -41.87 -42.25 6.97
C ARG A 44 -40.37 -42.17 7.20
N LYS A 45 -39.60 -43.19 6.79
CA LYS A 45 -38.13 -43.17 6.88
C LYS A 45 -37.53 -42.03 6.05
N ARG A 46 -38.02 -41.83 4.82
CA ARG A 46 -37.59 -40.71 3.98
C ARG A 46 -37.92 -39.34 4.59
N GLN A 47 -39.08 -39.19 5.22
CA GLN A 47 -39.45 -37.95 5.91
C GLN A 47 -38.50 -37.65 7.07
N VAL A 48 -38.18 -38.65 7.90
CA VAL A 48 -37.24 -38.49 9.02
C VAL A 48 -35.83 -38.14 8.52
N GLU A 49 -35.36 -38.78 7.43
CA GLU A 49 -34.07 -38.44 6.83
C GLU A 49 -34.03 -37.02 6.28
N LEU A 50 -35.11 -36.55 5.66
CA LEU A 50 -35.22 -35.18 5.17
C LEU A 50 -35.24 -34.15 6.31
N GLU A 51 -35.97 -34.43 7.39
CA GLU A 51 -35.98 -33.59 8.59
C GLU A 51 -34.60 -33.54 9.27
N ALA A 52 -33.92 -34.69 9.40
CA ALA A 52 -32.57 -34.76 9.93
C ALA A 52 -31.57 -33.98 9.05
N ALA A 53 -31.70 -34.09 7.73
CA ALA A 53 -30.88 -33.34 6.78
C ALA A 53 -31.14 -31.82 6.87
N ALA A 54 -32.39 -31.40 7.07
CA ALA A 54 -32.74 -30.00 7.25
C ALA A 54 -32.12 -29.41 8.53
N ILE A 55 -32.21 -30.13 9.66
CA ILE A 55 -31.59 -29.73 10.92
C ILE A 55 -30.06 -29.65 10.79
N ALA A 56 -29.45 -30.62 10.10
CA ALA A 56 -28.01 -30.60 9.85
C ALA A 56 -27.57 -29.41 8.99
N ALA A 57 -28.36 -29.04 7.98
CA ALA A 57 -28.10 -27.88 7.13
C ALA A 57 -28.19 -26.56 7.93
N GLU A 58 -29.23 -26.41 8.77
CA GLU A 58 -29.40 -25.23 9.63
C GLU A 58 -28.23 -25.08 10.63
N LEU A 59 -27.79 -26.17 11.25
CA LEU A 59 -26.64 -26.16 12.16
C LEU A 59 -25.35 -25.77 11.44
N LEU A 60 -25.16 -26.21 10.20
CA LEU A 60 -23.99 -25.86 9.39
C LEU A 60 -24.02 -24.37 9.02
N GLU A 61 -25.19 -23.85 8.66
CA GLU A 61 -25.35 -22.41 8.40
C GLU A 61 -25.09 -21.58 9.65
N ARG A 62 -25.61 -21.99 10.81
CA ARG A 62 -25.33 -21.32 12.08
C ARG A 62 -23.85 -21.30 12.42
N LYS A 63 -23.13 -22.41 12.19
CA LYS A 63 -21.67 -22.47 12.37
C LYS A 63 -20.94 -21.53 11.43
N ARG A 64 -21.37 -21.42 10.16
CA ARG A 64 -20.81 -20.46 9.20
C ARG A 64 -21.03 -19.01 9.63
N ARG A 65 -22.22 -18.68 10.13
CA ARG A 65 -22.52 -17.33 10.64
C ARG A 65 -21.65 -16.97 11.83
N VAL A 66 -21.51 -17.88 12.81
CA VAL A 66 -20.64 -17.66 13.97
C VAL A 66 -19.18 -17.50 13.55
N ALA A 67 -18.69 -18.34 12.63
CA ALA A 67 -17.34 -18.19 12.11
C ALA A 67 -17.12 -16.85 11.38
N ALA A 68 -18.09 -16.41 10.57
CA ALA A 68 -18.04 -15.12 9.90
C ALA A 68 -18.05 -13.94 10.88
N GLU A 69 -18.90 -13.98 11.91
CA GLU A 69 -18.93 -12.97 12.98
C GLU A 69 -17.63 -12.91 13.78
N GLU A 70 -17.00 -14.06 14.05
CA GLU A 70 -15.70 -14.11 14.71
C GLU A 70 -14.59 -13.52 13.83
N GLU A 71 -14.58 -13.80 12.53
CA GLU A 71 -13.65 -13.17 11.60
C GLU A 71 -13.85 -11.65 11.51
N GLU A 72 -15.10 -11.19 11.47
CA GLU A 72 -15.41 -9.76 11.46
C GLU A 72 -14.93 -9.08 12.74
N LYS A 73 -15.14 -9.70 13.91
CA LYS A 73 -14.63 -9.20 15.19
C LYS A 73 -13.11 -9.12 15.23
N LYS A 74 -12.41 -10.09 14.62
CA LYS A 74 -10.94 -10.07 14.54
C LYS A 74 -10.46 -8.91 13.68
N ARG A 75 -11.06 -8.71 12.49
CA ARG A 75 -10.73 -7.59 11.61
C ARG A 75 -11.00 -6.25 12.29
N ALA A 76 -12.17 -6.09 12.91
CA ALA A 76 -12.51 -4.87 13.65
C ALA A 76 -11.55 -4.59 14.82
N ALA A 77 -11.09 -5.63 15.53
CA ALA A 77 -10.11 -5.48 16.61
C ALA A 77 -8.72 -5.10 16.07
N GLU A 78 -8.31 -5.64 14.92
CA GLU A 78 -7.07 -5.26 14.24
C GLU A 78 -7.12 -3.81 13.75
N ASP A 79 -8.22 -3.39 13.13
CA ASP A 79 -8.45 -2.02 12.67
C ASP A 79 -8.43 -1.03 13.84
N ALA A 80 -9.12 -1.35 14.94
CA ALA A 80 -9.11 -0.50 16.15
C ALA A 80 -7.70 -0.39 16.76
N ARG A 81 -6.91 -1.47 16.76
CA ARG A 81 -5.52 -1.44 17.22
C ARG A 81 -4.65 -0.56 16.33
N LEU A 82 -4.82 -0.66 15.01
CA LEU A 82 -4.08 0.14 14.05
C LEU A 82 -4.43 1.64 14.17
N GLU A 83 -5.70 1.95 14.40
CA GLU A 83 -6.20 3.30 14.63
C GLU A 83 -5.60 3.92 15.91
N GLU A 84 -5.54 3.17 17.01
CA GLU A 84 -4.88 3.63 18.24
C GLU A 84 -3.38 3.90 18.03
N GLU A 85 -2.70 3.03 17.26
CA GLU A 85 -1.28 3.21 16.95
C GLU A 85 -1.05 4.45 16.07
N LEU A 86 -1.88 4.65 15.05
CA LEU A 86 -1.87 5.86 14.22
C LEU A 86 -2.09 7.11 15.06
N ARG A 87 -3.06 7.09 15.98
CA ARG A 87 -3.34 8.22 16.87
C ARG A 87 -2.15 8.54 17.78
N ARG A 88 -1.46 7.52 18.32
CA ARG A 88 -0.22 7.73 19.10
C ARG A 88 0.90 8.30 18.24
N ASN A 89 1.06 7.83 17.01
CA ASN A 89 2.07 8.36 16.10
C ASN A 89 1.77 9.79 15.68
N GLU A 90 0.51 10.13 15.43
CA GLU A 90 0.08 11.51 15.15
C GLU A 90 0.35 12.44 16.33
N GLN A 91 0.10 11.98 17.56
CA GLN A 91 0.43 12.75 18.77
C GLN A 91 1.93 12.98 18.90
N LYS A 92 2.75 11.93 18.73
CA LYS A 92 4.21 12.07 18.75
C LYS A 92 4.71 13.04 17.68
N LEU A 93 4.15 12.97 16.48
CA LEU A 93 4.52 13.87 15.39
C LEU A 93 4.18 15.33 15.72
N ARG A 94 3.00 15.58 16.32
CA ARG A 94 2.62 16.93 16.79
C ARG A 94 3.54 17.44 17.90
N GLU A 95 3.91 16.58 18.84
CA GLU A 95 4.84 16.93 19.92
C GLU A 95 6.23 17.26 19.36
N GLU A 96 6.72 16.47 18.41
CA GLU A 96 8.00 16.69 17.73
C GLU A 96 7.98 18.01 16.91
N GLU A 97 6.89 18.28 16.19
CA GLU A 97 6.69 19.54 15.45
C GLU A 97 6.66 20.74 16.40
N ALA A 98 5.95 20.63 17.52
CA ALA A 98 5.90 21.68 18.54
C ALA A 98 7.27 21.92 19.18
N ALA A 99 8.01 20.85 19.50
CA ALA A 99 9.35 20.94 20.05
C ALA A 99 10.32 21.62 19.07
N LEU A 100 10.27 21.27 17.78
CA LEU A 100 11.08 21.91 16.75
C LEU A 100 10.73 23.40 16.59
N GLN A 101 9.44 23.74 16.68
CA GLN A 101 9.00 25.13 16.60
C GLN A 101 9.44 25.94 17.82
N GLU A 102 9.44 25.33 19.01
CA GLU A 102 9.96 25.94 20.23
C GLU A 102 11.48 26.12 20.16
N GLU A 103 12.23 25.13 19.66
CA GLU A 103 13.67 25.24 19.43
C GLU A 103 14.01 26.40 18.50
N MET A 104 13.24 26.57 17.41
CA MET A 104 13.39 27.70 16.50
C MET A 104 13.17 29.05 17.20
N ARG A 105 12.15 29.15 18.07
CA ARG A 105 11.90 30.35 18.88
C ARG A 105 13.04 30.63 19.86
N GLN A 106 13.53 29.61 20.55
CA GLN A 106 14.66 29.76 21.48
C GLN A 106 15.92 30.21 20.74
N ARG A 107 16.20 29.65 19.57
CA ARG A 107 17.34 30.02 18.74
C ARG A 107 17.23 31.45 18.20
N GLU A 108 16.02 31.90 17.86
CA GLU A 108 15.79 33.30 17.47
C GLU A 108 15.98 34.26 18.66
N GLU A 109 15.47 33.89 19.84
CA GLU A 109 15.65 34.66 21.05
C GLU A 109 17.13 34.73 21.48
N GLU A 110 17.87 33.62 21.36
CA GLU A 110 19.30 33.56 21.62
C GLU A 110 20.07 34.46 20.65
N LYS A 111 19.78 34.42 19.35
CA LYS A 111 20.36 35.34 18.37
C LYS A 111 20.08 36.79 18.73
N ARG A 112 18.88 37.10 19.22
CA ARG A 112 18.52 38.46 19.65
C ARG A 112 19.32 38.88 20.89
N ARG A 113 19.53 37.97 21.84
CA ARG A 113 20.38 38.21 23.03
C ARG A 113 21.85 38.38 22.64
N GLU A 114 22.36 37.56 21.72
CA GLU A 114 23.73 37.65 21.22
C GLU A 114 23.97 38.93 20.41
N ALA A 115 23.00 39.35 19.59
CA ALA A 115 23.05 40.61 18.87
C ALA A 115 23.15 41.81 19.82
N LYS A 116 22.38 41.81 20.92
CA LYS A 116 22.50 42.84 21.97
C LYS A 116 23.89 42.87 22.61
N ARG A 117 24.45 41.70 22.95
CA ARG A 117 25.81 41.64 23.51
C ARG A 117 26.86 42.18 22.53
N ARG A 118 26.77 41.81 21.25
CA ARG A 118 27.69 42.34 20.22
C ARG A 118 27.54 43.85 20.02
N GLU A 119 26.34 44.41 20.13
CA GLU A 119 26.11 45.84 20.06
C GLU A 119 26.75 46.56 21.27
N GLU A 120 26.59 46.03 22.48
CA GLU A 120 27.23 46.55 23.68
C GLU A 120 28.77 46.47 23.59
N ASP A 121 29.31 45.35 23.13
CA ASP A 121 30.75 45.18 22.90
C ASP A 121 31.27 46.20 21.87
N GLN A 122 30.53 46.44 20.78
CA GLN A 122 30.87 47.49 19.82
C GLN A 122 30.80 48.89 20.44
N ARG A 123 29.83 49.15 21.32
CA ARG A 123 29.69 50.43 22.02
C ARG A 123 30.88 50.67 22.95
N ILE A 124 31.31 49.65 23.71
CA ILE A 124 32.49 49.70 24.57
C ILE A 124 33.76 49.90 23.74
N LEU A 125 33.92 49.17 22.63
CA LEU A 125 35.06 49.32 21.74
C LEU A 125 35.12 50.72 21.11
N ASN A 126 33.97 51.28 20.71
CA ASN A 126 33.88 52.64 20.18
C ASN A 126 34.14 53.70 21.26
N PHE A 127 33.72 53.47 22.50
CA PHE A 127 34.06 54.33 23.63
C PHE A 127 35.57 54.33 23.89
N ALA A 128 36.20 53.15 23.95
CA ALA A 128 37.65 53.01 24.11
C ALA A 128 38.45 53.66 22.97
N LYS A 129 37.97 53.55 21.72
CA LYS A 129 38.55 54.26 20.56
C LYS A 129 38.44 55.78 20.67
N ARG A 130 37.35 56.28 21.24
CA ARG A 130 37.12 57.72 21.40
C ARG A 130 37.91 58.30 22.58
N SER A 131 38.16 57.51 23.62
CA SER A 131 39.05 57.90 24.72
C SER A 131 40.53 57.87 24.33
N THR A 132 40.94 56.93 23.46
CA THR A 132 42.31 56.90 22.92
C THR A 132 42.56 57.97 21.88
N SER A 133 41.57 58.33 21.05
CA SER A 133 41.71 59.50 20.15
C SER A 133 41.80 60.83 20.90
N LEU A 134 41.25 60.92 22.11
CA LEU A 134 41.37 62.12 22.95
C LEU A 134 42.76 62.25 23.60
N GLU A 135 43.54 61.14 23.67
CA GLU A 135 44.95 61.17 24.04
C GLU A 135 45.87 61.41 22.83
N GLU A 136 45.40 61.11 21.61
CA GLU A 136 46.15 61.32 20.35
C GLU A 136 46.07 62.76 19.82
N GLU A 137 45.17 63.62 20.33
CA GLU A 137 45.17 65.07 20.02
C GLU A 137 46.24 65.88 20.81
N GLY A 138 47.14 65.20 21.53
CA GLY A 138 48.26 65.82 22.25
C GLY A 138 49.51 66.09 21.41
N GLU A 139 49.69 65.47 20.25
CA GLU A 139 50.95 65.61 19.50
C GLU A 139 50.75 65.71 17.98
N GLN A 140 51.32 66.81 17.43
CA GLN A 140 51.72 67.06 16.03
C GLN A 140 50.87 68.00 15.15
N SER A 141 51.17 69.29 15.33
CA SER A 141 51.76 70.21 14.33
C SER A 141 51.06 70.48 12.97
N ASN A 142 50.56 71.70 12.86
CA ASN A 142 50.78 72.69 11.78
C ASN A 142 51.50 72.23 10.50
N TYR A 143 50.81 72.28 9.36
CA TYR A 143 51.26 72.98 8.14
C TYR A 143 50.04 73.45 7.31
N SER A 144 50.01 74.76 7.02
CA SER A 144 49.45 75.55 5.88
C SER A 144 48.76 74.78 4.72
N THR A 145 47.72 75.21 4.00
CA THR A 145 47.07 76.51 3.66
C THR A 145 45.77 76.20 2.81
N PRO A 146 44.95 77.18 2.35
CA PRO A 146 43.48 77.06 2.28
C PRO A 146 42.86 76.79 0.90
N GLU A 147 41.54 76.54 0.94
CA GLU A 147 40.52 76.88 -0.08
C GLU A 147 40.40 75.98 -1.34
N GLN A 148 39.36 75.12 -1.38
CA GLN A 148 38.30 75.10 -2.42
C GLN A 148 37.30 73.94 -2.20
N SER A 149 36.09 74.16 -2.70
CA SER A 149 34.77 73.53 -2.50
C SER A 149 34.58 72.07 -2.98
N PRO A 150 33.44 71.41 -2.67
CA PRO A 150 33.31 69.96 -2.60
C PRO A 150 32.84 69.32 -3.93
N SER A 151 33.28 68.09 -4.21
CA SER A 151 32.57 67.21 -5.15
C SER A 151 32.77 65.73 -4.83
N GLU A 152 31.70 64.99 -5.10
CA GLU A 152 31.45 63.58 -4.85
C GLU A 152 32.50 62.68 -5.52
N THR A 153 32.92 61.60 -4.83
CA THR A 153 33.30 60.26 -5.34
C THR A 153 34.19 59.52 -4.33
N MET A 154 33.58 58.84 -3.36
CA MET A 154 34.29 57.92 -2.44
C MET A 154 33.70 56.50 -2.53
N ALA A 155 33.57 55.99 -3.75
CA ALA A 155 33.18 54.60 -4.01
C ALA A 155 34.34 53.70 -4.47
N GLU A 156 35.55 54.24 -4.70
CA GLU A 156 36.59 53.51 -5.46
C GLU A 156 37.96 53.42 -4.74
N LYS A 157 37.96 53.15 -3.43
CA LYS A 157 39.23 52.91 -2.70
C LYS A 157 39.21 51.78 -1.65
N ARG A 158 38.17 50.94 -1.63
CA ARG A 158 38.05 49.81 -0.68
C ARG A 158 38.42 48.43 -1.27
N GLU A 159 38.98 48.37 -2.47
CA GLU A 159 39.15 47.09 -3.19
C GLU A 159 40.62 46.60 -3.34
N ARG A 160 41.61 47.27 -2.72
CA ARG A 160 43.04 46.89 -2.90
C ARG A 160 43.83 46.49 -1.65
N ARG A 161 43.18 46.00 -0.58
CA ARG A 161 43.89 45.60 0.67
C ARG A 161 43.60 44.19 1.21
N LEU A 162 43.20 43.23 0.39
CA LEU A 162 43.08 41.82 0.79
C LEU A 162 43.88 40.89 -0.12
N GLY A 163 45.19 41.12 -0.17
CA GLY A 163 46.15 40.25 -0.82
C GLY A 163 47.26 39.80 0.14
N LYS A 164 47.28 38.49 0.43
CA LYS A 164 48.42 37.68 0.89
C LYS A 164 48.78 37.72 2.40
N PHE A 165 48.18 36.82 3.17
CA PHE A 165 48.88 36.09 4.23
C PHE A 165 48.63 34.59 4.02
N LYS A 166 49.69 33.86 3.66
CA LYS A 166 49.76 32.39 3.64
C LYS A 166 50.49 31.95 4.92
N TYR A 167 50.24 30.69 5.30
CA TYR A 167 50.89 29.88 6.35
C TYR A 167 50.24 29.93 7.75
N LEU A 168 49.21 29.10 7.99
CA LEU A 168 49.22 28.08 9.06
C LEU A 168 47.96 27.18 8.96
N ASN A 169 48.10 26.01 8.34
CA ASN A 169 47.44 24.78 8.82
C ASN A 169 47.95 23.60 7.98
N LYS A 170 49.03 23.00 8.48
CA LYS A 170 49.47 21.67 8.08
C LYS A 170 50.14 21.03 9.29
N ARG A 171 49.80 19.75 9.49
CA ARG A 171 50.29 18.79 10.49
C ARG A 171 49.53 18.81 11.82
N ASP A 172 49.18 17.69 12.42
CA ASP A 172 49.46 16.28 12.12
C ASP A 172 48.44 15.42 12.90
N LYS A 173 48.18 14.21 12.41
CA LYS A 173 48.12 12.91 13.12
C LYS A 173 47.85 12.95 14.64
N ASN A 174 47.03 12.10 15.25
CA ASN A 174 46.94 10.66 15.03
C ASN A 174 45.86 10.04 15.95
N GLU A 175 45.32 8.88 15.52
CA GLU A 175 45.00 7.68 16.32
C GLU A 175 43.92 7.73 17.42
N ASP A 176 43.09 6.72 17.66
CA ASP A 176 43.10 5.33 17.22
C ASP A 176 41.67 4.80 17.16
N ASN A 177 41.29 4.31 15.99
CA ASN A 177 40.12 3.45 15.81
C ASN A 177 40.67 2.01 15.76
N ARG A 178 40.77 1.36 16.92
CA ARG A 178 41.10 -0.08 17.03
C ARG A 178 39.79 -0.87 16.87
N SER A 179 39.54 -1.46 15.70
CA SER A 179 39.90 -2.83 15.32
C SER A 179 38.88 -3.85 15.89
N THR A 180 37.99 -4.49 15.11
CA THR A 180 38.25 -5.59 14.14
C THR A 180 36.89 -6.20 13.66
N PRO A 181 36.78 -7.16 12.71
CA PRO A 181 37.44 -7.31 11.38
C PRO A 181 36.57 -7.97 10.23
N SER A 182 36.80 -7.57 8.96
CA SER A 182 36.84 -8.40 7.69
C SER A 182 35.55 -9.14 7.17
N PRO A 183 35.43 -9.64 5.89
CA PRO A 183 36.35 -9.65 4.72
C PRO A 183 35.75 -9.31 3.31
N LYS A 184 36.62 -8.74 2.46
CA LYS A 184 36.95 -9.09 1.05
C LYS A 184 35.87 -9.14 -0.07
N SER A 185 36.20 -8.30 -1.08
CA SER A 185 36.12 -8.52 -2.54
C SER A 185 34.75 -8.60 -3.20
N ASN A 186 34.22 -7.44 -3.58
CA ASN A 186 33.60 -7.23 -4.90
C ASN A 186 33.96 -5.82 -5.37
N GLU A 187 35.25 -5.60 -5.69
CA GLU A 187 35.65 -4.52 -6.57
C GLU A 187 34.99 -4.77 -7.94
N ARG A 188 33.86 -4.12 -8.20
CA ARG A 188 33.39 -3.94 -9.56
C ARG A 188 34.36 -2.95 -10.21
N ILE A 189 35.11 -3.46 -11.18
CA ILE A 189 35.95 -2.65 -12.06
C ILE A 189 35.08 -1.55 -12.69
N ILE A 190 35.24 -0.30 -12.25
CA ILE A 190 34.59 0.86 -12.87
C ILE A 190 35.44 1.26 -14.07
N ILE A 191 35.29 0.52 -15.16
CA ILE A 191 35.74 0.97 -16.49
C ILE A 191 34.56 1.72 -17.09
N GLY A 192 34.56 3.04 -16.89
CA GLY A 192 33.53 3.91 -17.43
C GLY A 192 33.56 5.24 -16.71
N HIS A 193 33.75 6.30 -17.48
CA HIS A 193 33.76 7.68 -17.02
C HIS A 193 32.32 8.12 -16.65
N GLU A 194 31.67 7.47 -15.69
CA GLU A 194 30.37 7.91 -15.19
C GLU A 194 30.59 8.93 -14.07
N LYS A 195 30.31 10.19 -14.40
CA LYS A 195 30.41 11.33 -13.50
C LYS A 195 29.57 11.04 -12.26
N SER A 196 30.19 10.97 -11.09
CA SER A 196 29.52 10.93 -9.80
C SER A 196 28.73 12.23 -9.60
N THR A 197 27.52 12.31 -10.14
CA THR A 197 26.59 13.39 -9.80
C THR A 197 26.26 13.22 -8.33
N SER A 198 26.72 14.18 -7.54
CA SER A 198 26.52 14.12 -6.10
C SER A 198 25.01 14.14 -5.80
N HIS A 199 24.61 13.55 -4.68
CA HIS A 199 23.21 13.54 -4.24
C HIS A 199 22.60 14.96 -4.11
N ALA A 200 23.45 15.99 -4.04
CA ALA A 200 23.05 17.40 -4.05
C ALA A 200 22.66 17.91 -5.45
N GLU A 201 23.25 17.38 -6.52
CA GLU A 201 22.96 17.77 -7.91
C GLU A 201 21.58 17.25 -8.33
N ARG A 202 21.20 16.03 -7.88
CA ARG A 202 19.84 15.48 -8.03
C ARG A 202 18.74 16.27 -7.32
N ARG A 203 19.09 17.07 -6.29
CA ARG A 203 18.12 17.93 -5.58
C ARG A 203 17.94 19.30 -6.24
N SER A 204 18.96 19.79 -6.96
CA SER A 204 18.87 21.02 -7.77
C SER A 204 18.15 20.82 -9.12
N GLU A 205 17.87 19.57 -9.49
CA GLU A 205 17.11 19.19 -10.68
C GLU A 205 15.62 18.93 -10.37
N ILE A 206 14.98 19.69 -9.46
CA ILE A 206 13.54 19.93 -9.66
C ILE A 206 13.47 20.70 -10.96
N SER A 207 13.33 19.97 -12.07
CA SER A 207 13.55 20.49 -13.42
C SER A 207 12.81 21.82 -13.56
N ALA A 208 13.44 22.83 -14.15
CA ALA A 208 12.82 24.15 -14.34
C ALA A 208 11.42 24.02 -14.99
N ALA A 209 11.21 22.96 -15.79
CA ALA A 209 9.91 22.59 -16.33
C ALA A 209 8.89 22.11 -15.28
N LEU A 210 9.28 21.29 -14.31
CA LEU A 210 8.41 20.86 -13.21
C LEU A 210 8.09 22.04 -12.29
N ALA A 211 9.10 22.85 -11.95
CA ALA A 211 8.89 24.08 -11.18
C ALA A 211 7.86 24.98 -11.87
N LYS A 212 8.01 25.26 -13.17
CA LYS A 212 7.06 26.07 -13.94
C LYS A 212 5.65 25.46 -14.06
N LYS A 213 5.52 24.12 -14.08
CA LYS A 213 4.20 23.44 -14.18
C LYS A 213 3.37 23.51 -12.90
N TYR A 214 4.02 23.70 -11.76
CA TYR A 214 3.40 23.72 -10.45
C TYR A 214 3.60 25.06 -9.71
N GLU A 215 4.34 25.99 -10.30
CA GLU A 215 4.48 27.38 -9.84
C GLU A 215 3.11 28.07 -9.82
N GLY A 216 2.82 28.75 -8.71
CA GLY A 216 1.54 29.44 -8.51
C GLY A 216 0.36 28.55 -8.13
N LYS A 217 0.50 27.22 -8.12
CA LYS A 217 -0.56 26.34 -7.62
C LYS A 217 -0.63 26.37 -6.09
N SER A 218 -1.85 26.39 -5.57
CA SER A 218 -2.04 26.31 -4.12
C SER A 218 -1.70 24.91 -3.60
N ARG A 219 -1.42 24.80 -2.31
CA ARG A 219 -1.20 23.50 -1.65
C ARG A 219 -2.39 22.55 -1.86
N GLU A 220 -3.60 23.10 -1.85
CA GLU A 220 -4.85 22.34 -2.05
C GLU A 220 -4.96 21.82 -3.49
N GLU A 221 -4.60 22.65 -4.48
CA GLU A 221 -4.57 22.24 -5.89
C GLU A 221 -3.54 21.14 -6.16
N LEU A 222 -2.36 21.21 -5.53
CA LEU A 222 -1.36 20.15 -5.62
C LEU A 222 -1.87 18.84 -5.03
N MET A 223 -2.58 18.91 -3.91
CA MET A 223 -3.17 17.75 -3.25
C MET A 223 -4.26 17.10 -4.12
N LEU A 224 -5.11 17.91 -4.76
CA LEU A 224 -6.10 17.45 -5.73
C LEU A 224 -5.47 16.76 -6.95
N ILE A 225 -4.39 17.32 -7.49
CA ILE A 225 -3.69 16.73 -8.63
C ILE A 225 -3.04 15.40 -8.24
N ALA A 226 -2.39 15.34 -7.08
CA ALA A 226 -1.76 14.11 -6.60
C ALA A 226 -2.80 12.99 -6.38
N ASN A 227 -3.94 13.30 -5.76
CA ASN A 227 -5.01 12.34 -5.55
C ASN A 227 -5.65 11.90 -6.89
N GLY A 228 -5.85 12.82 -7.83
CA GLY A 228 -6.34 12.49 -9.17
C GLY A 228 -5.41 11.50 -9.89
N MET A 229 -4.10 11.75 -9.86
CA MET A 229 -3.11 10.86 -10.46
C MET A 229 -3.05 9.48 -9.78
N GLU A 230 -3.18 9.44 -8.45
CA GLU A 230 -3.24 8.19 -7.69
C GLU A 230 -4.45 7.35 -8.11
N ASN A 231 -5.62 7.97 -8.21
CA ASN A 231 -6.84 7.30 -8.65
C ASN A 231 -6.74 6.81 -10.10
N GLU A 232 -6.20 7.61 -11.02
CA GLU A 232 -5.97 7.20 -12.40
C GLU A 232 -5.00 6.02 -12.50
N ALA A 233 -3.92 6.04 -11.71
CA ALA A 233 -2.95 4.95 -11.67
C ALA A 233 -3.57 3.65 -11.14
N LEU A 234 -4.43 3.73 -10.12
CA LEU A 234 -5.18 2.58 -9.61
C LEU A 234 -6.14 2.01 -10.66
N LEU A 235 -6.90 2.87 -11.34
CA LEU A 235 -7.80 2.47 -12.42
C LEU A 235 -7.06 1.80 -13.58
N GLN A 236 -5.89 2.33 -13.97
CA GLN A 236 -5.07 1.71 -15.00
C GLN A 236 -4.55 0.34 -14.57
N ARG A 237 -4.12 0.17 -13.31
CA ARG A 237 -3.69 -1.13 -12.79
C ARG A 237 -4.81 -2.16 -12.81
N GLN A 238 -6.02 -1.76 -12.38
CA GLN A 238 -7.18 -2.64 -12.43
C GLN A 238 -7.52 -3.01 -13.88
N ARG A 239 -7.54 -2.03 -14.79
CA ARG A 239 -7.82 -2.27 -16.21
C ARG A 239 -6.81 -3.23 -16.86
N VAL A 240 -5.52 -3.09 -16.55
CA VAL A 240 -4.49 -4.02 -17.03
C VAL A 240 -4.77 -5.42 -16.50
N LYS A 241 -5.05 -5.55 -15.20
CA LYS A 241 -5.41 -6.85 -14.61
C LYS A 241 -6.64 -7.47 -15.27
N GLU A 242 -7.71 -6.71 -15.49
CA GLU A 242 -8.91 -7.21 -16.17
C GLU A 242 -8.64 -7.66 -17.61
N LEU A 243 -7.74 -6.97 -18.32
CA LEU A 243 -7.30 -7.37 -19.66
C LEU A 243 -6.42 -8.63 -19.63
N GLU A 244 -5.52 -8.74 -18.66
CA GLU A 244 -4.70 -9.93 -18.43
C GLU A 244 -5.58 -11.13 -18.07
N ASP A 245 -6.49 -10.98 -17.11
CA ASP A 245 -7.46 -12.01 -16.71
C ASP A 245 -8.35 -12.42 -17.89
N TYR A 246 -8.79 -11.45 -18.72
CA TYR A 246 -9.55 -11.75 -19.94
C TYR A 246 -8.73 -12.54 -20.96
N LEU A 247 -7.48 -12.14 -21.17
CA LEU A 247 -6.55 -12.83 -22.06
C LEU A 247 -6.28 -14.24 -21.55
N ASP A 248 -6.00 -14.44 -20.26
CA ASP A 248 -5.74 -15.75 -19.66
C ASP A 248 -6.95 -16.68 -19.82
N ASN A 249 -8.16 -16.21 -19.51
CA ASN A 249 -9.39 -16.98 -19.68
C ASN A 249 -9.71 -17.29 -21.16
N LEU A 250 -9.33 -16.40 -22.08
CA LEU A 250 -9.45 -16.66 -23.51
C LEU A 250 -8.41 -17.68 -23.98
N LEU A 251 -7.16 -17.51 -23.57
CA LEU A 251 -6.05 -18.39 -23.91
C LEU A 251 -6.30 -19.81 -23.40
N LEU A 252 -6.83 -19.98 -22.18
CA LEU A 252 -7.23 -21.28 -21.65
C LEU A 252 -8.18 -22.01 -22.62
N ARG A 253 -9.25 -21.32 -23.05
CA ARG A 253 -10.22 -21.87 -24.00
C ARG A 253 -9.62 -22.11 -25.39
N VAL A 254 -8.73 -21.25 -25.86
CA VAL A 254 -8.05 -21.41 -27.16
C VAL A 254 -7.08 -22.59 -27.11
N MET A 255 -6.36 -22.80 -26.01
CA MET A 255 -5.49 -23.95 -25.81
C MET A 255 -6.27 -25.26 -25.85
N GLU A 256 -7.47 -25.29 -25.26
CA GLU A 256 -8.35 -26.46 -25.28
C GLU A 256 -9.00 -26.71 -26.64
N THR A 257 -9.46 -25.66 -27.32
CA THR A 257 -10.29 -25.80 -28.53
C THR A 257 -9.53 -25.65 -29.85
N HIS A 258 -8.57 -24.71 -29.94
CA HIS A 258 -7.88 -24.32 -31.17
C HIS A 258 -6.39 -23.98 -30.92
N PRO A 259 -5.57 -24.91 -30.42
CA PRO A 259 -4.19 -24.62 -29.99
C PRO A 259 -3.26 -24.15 -31.13
N LYS A 260 -3.59 -24.45 -32.40
CA LYS A 260 -2.84 -23.97 -33.57
C LYS A 260 -2.85 -22.44 -33.71
N LEU A 261 -3.82 -21.74 -33.10
CA LEU A 261 -3.85 -20.27 -33.08
C LEU A 261 -2.68 -19.66 -32.29
N LEU A 262 -2.07 -20.41 -31.37
CA LEU A 262 -0.95 -19.96 -30.53
C LEU A 262 0.42 -20.33 -31.11
N GLN A 263 0.47 -20.91 -32.32
CA GLN A 263 1.73 -21.27 -32.96
C GLN A 263 2.50 -20.03 -33.42
N ASN A 264 3.80 -20.01 -33.16
CA ASN A 264 4.72 -19.01 -33.70
C ASN A 264 5.77 -19.71 -34.61
N PRO A 265 5.80 -19.47 -35.93
CA PRO A 265 4.97 -18.55 -36.70
C PRO A 265 3.52 -19.05 -36.87
N TYR A 266 2.59 -18.10 -36.99
CA TYR A 266 1.18 -18.40 -37.20
C TYR A 266 0.97 -19.08 -38.57
N SER A 267 0.66 -20.37 -38.55
CA SER A 267 0.37 -21.16 -39.75
C SER A 267 -1.14 -21.24 -39.94
N ARG A 268 -1.69 -20.36 -40.79
CA ARG A 268 -3.10 -20.43 -41.16
C ARG A 268 -3.30 -21.73 -41.96
N THR A 269 -4.06 -22.68 -41.44
CA THR A 269 -4.53 -23.82 -42.24
C THR A 269 -5.58 -23.32 -43.23
N THR A 270 -5.16 -22.58 -44.24
CA THR A 270 -5.97 -22.44 -45.45
C THR A 270 -6.05 -23.84 -46.04
N SER A 271 -7.22 -24.45 -46.04
CA SER A 271 -7.57 -25.54 -46.95
C SER A 271 -7.51 -25.00 -48.37
N ALA A 272 -6.30 -24.67 -48.84
CA ALA A 272 -6.02 -24.51 -50.24
C ALA A 272 -6.16 -25.90 -50.85
N LYS A 273 -7.36 -26.18 -51.34
CA LYS A 273 -7.64 -27.23 -52.31
C LYS A 273 -6.87 -26.87 -53.58
N SER A 274 -5.59 -27.24 -53.61
CA SER A 274 -4.78 -27.30 -54.82
C SER A 274 -4.51 -28.78 -55.09
N GLY A 275 -5.13 -29.32 -56.13
CA GLY A 275 -5.08 -30.73 -56.52
C GLY A 275 -6.44 -31.21 -56.97
#